data_AF-A0A0G4KE37-F1
#
_entry.id   AF-A0A0G4KE37-F1
#
_cell.length_a   1.000
_cell.length_b   1.000
_cell.length_c   1.000
_cell.angle_alpha   90.00
_cell.angle_beta   90.00
_cell.angle_gamma   90.00
#
_symmetry.space_group_name_H-M   'P 1'
#
loop_
_entity.id
_entity.type
_entity.pdbx_description
1 polymer ?
#
loop_
_entity_poly.entity_id
_entity_poly.type
_entity_poly.pdbx_seq_one_letter_code
_entity_poly.pdbx_strand_id
1 'polypeptide(L)'
;MLVGKPENLLTTAQTHELLADKYEYETEYLRRWQEAEMDALIMPVVPWVGYKPWTWVKSSQYVGYTSIWNLVDWAALALPVTTASREKDGDGTAGWKAHQPRNKADEFNKSQCE
;
A
#
# COMPACT_ATOMS: atom_id res chain seq x y z
N MET A 1 9.90 -9.41 -3.72
CA MET A 1 10.03 -8.03 -4.21
C MET A 1 9.10 -7.89 -5.41
N LEU A 2 8.36 -6.77 -5.52
CA LEU A 2 7.50 -6.49 -6.67
C LEU A 2 8.37 -6.16 -7.88
N VAL A 3 8.84 -7.21 -8.55
CA VAL A 3 9.69 -7.12 -9.72
C VAL A 3 9.02 -7.92 -10.82
N GLY A 4 8.94 -7.32 -12.01
CA GLY A 4 8.46 -8.02 -13.20
C GLY A 4 9.31 -9.27 -13.46
N LYS A 5 8.63 -10.35 -13.83
CA LYS A 5 9.29 -11.59 -14.28
C LYS A 5 9.37 -11.61 -15.80
N PRO A 6 10.15 -12.52 -16.42
CA PRO A 6 10.20 -12.65 -17.87
C PRO A 6 8.82 -12.84 -18.51
N GLU A 7 7.90 -13.56 -17.85
CA GLU A 7 6.53 -13.71 -18.33
C GLU A 7 5.69 -12.42 -18.32
N ASN A 8 6.17 -11.35 -17.67
CA ASN A 8 5.51 -10.04 -17.63
C ASN A 8 6.07 -9.06 -18.67
N LEU A 9 6.99 -9.50 -19.52
CA LEU A 9 7.51 -8.65 -20.60
C LEU A 9 6.41 -8.40 -21.63
N LEU A 10 6.13 -7.13 -21.84
CA LEU A 10 5.17 -6.68 -22.84
C LEU A 10 5.87 -6.42 -24.16
N THR A 11 5.18 -6.75 -25.26
CA THR A 11 5.54 -6.24 -26.58
C THR A 11 5.30 -4.73 -26.65
N THR A 12 5.84 -4.08 -27.69
CA THR A 12 5.60 -2.65 -27.92
C THR A 12 4.11 -2.32 -28.02
N ALA A 13 3.34 -3.14 -28.75
CA ALA A 13 1.91 -2.92 -28.92
C ALA A 13 1.16 -3.03 -27.58
N GLN A 14 1.42 -4.08 -26.79
CA GLN A 14 0.83 -4.24 -25.46
C GLN A 14 1.24 -3.13 -24.50
N THR A 15 2.47 -2.61 -24.63
CA THR A 15 2.93 -1.47 -23.82
C THR A 15 2.14 -0.21 -24.16
N HIS A 16 1.92 0.07 -25.44
CA HIS A 16 1.12 1.22 -25.86
C HIS A 16 -0.34 1.12 -25.40
N GLU A 17 -0.94 -0.07 -25.50
CA GLU A 17 -2.30 -0.33 -25.00
C GLU A 17 -2.38 -0.11 -23.49
N LEU A 18 -1.46 -0.70 -22.72
CA LEU A 18 -1.42 -0.52 -21.27
C LEU A 18 -1.21 0.94 -20.85
N LEU A 19 -0.43 1.71 -21.61
CA LEU A 19 -0.24 3.14 -21.35
C LEU A 19 -1.52 3.95 -21.64
N ALA A 20 -2.28 3.57 -22.66
CA ALA A 20 -3.58 4.20 -22.93
C ALA A 20 -4.56 3.91 -21.79
N ASP A 21 -4.65 2.65 -21.33
CA ASP A 21 -5.49 2.26 -20.19
C ASP A 21 -5.09 3.00 -18.91
N LYS A 22 -3.78 3.13 -18.66
CA LYS A 22 -3.24 3.90 -17.53
C LYS A 22 -3.68 5.37 -17.60
N TYR A 23 -3.61 5.99 -18.77
CA TYR A 23 -3.99 7.38 -18.96
C TYR A 23 -5.51 7.60 -18.74
N GLU A 24 -6.33 6.66 -19.20
CA GLU A 24 -7.77 6.69 -18.91
C GLU A 24 -8.03 6.58 -17.40
N TYR A 25 -7.34 5.68 -16.72
CA TYR A 25 -7.45 5.50 -15.27
C TYR A 25 -7.03 6.77 -14.50
N GLU A 26 -5.93 7.41 -14.89
CA GLU A 26 -5.47 8.69 -14.33
C GLU A 26 -6.50 9.81 -14.49
N THR A 27 -7.09 9.90 -15.68
CA THR A 27 -8.11 10.91 -16.02
C THR A 27 -9.36 10.72 -15.17
N GLU A 28 -9.83 9.48 -15.02
CA GLU A 28 -10.98 9.15 -14.18
C GLU A 28 -10.71 9.43 -12.69
N TYR A 29 -9.49 9.18 -12.22
CA TYR A 29 -9.10 9.48 -10.84
C TYR A 29 -9.09 11.00 -10.58
N LEU A 30 -8.54 11.79 -11.51
CA LEU A 30 -8.55 13.25 -11.44
C LEU A 30 -9.97 13.81 -11.46
N ARG A 31 -10.86 13.26 -12.31
CA ARG A 31 -12.27 13.67 -12.35
C ARG A 31 -12.94 13.51 -11.00
N ARG A 32 -12.78 12.34 -10.36
CA ARG A 32 -13.33 12.08 -9.01
C ARG A 32 -12.78 13.04 -7.96
N TRP A 33 -11.49 13.38 -8.05
CA TRP A 33 -10.87 14.34 -7.15
C TRP A 33 -11.45 15.74 -7.30
N GLN A 34 -11.64 16.20 -8.54
CA GLN A 34 -12.25 17.50 -8.84
C GLN A 34 -13.71 17.54 -8.38
N GLU A 35 -14.48 16.48 -8.63
CA GLU A 35 -15.88 16.38 -8.19
C GLU A 35 -16.05 16.36 -6.67
N ALA A 36 -15.07 15.81 -5.96
CA ALA A 36 -15.04 15.83 -4.50
C ALA A 36 -14.55 17.16 -3.92
N GLU A 37 -14.14 18.12 -4.76
CA GLU A 37 -13.63 19.44 -4.38
C GLU A 37 -12.52 19.35 -3.30
N MET A 38 -11.59 18.41 -3.47
CA MET A 38 -10.54 18.13 -2.48
C MET A 38 -9.26 18.95 -2.75
N ASP A 39 -8.71 19.57 -1.71
CA ASP A 39 -7.36 20.16 -1.77
C ASP A 39 -6.26 19.11 -1.53
N ALA A 40 -6.52 18.17 -0.61
CA ALA A 40 -5.59 17.13 -0.20
C ALA A 40 -6.33 15.92 0.39
N LEU A 41 -5.65 14.77 0.43
CA LEU A 41 -6.13 13.54 1.05
C LEU A 41 -5.21 13.15 2.20
N ILE A 42 -5.78 12.96 3.39
CA ILE A 42 -5.09 12.38 4.54
C ILE A 42 -5.49 10.91 4.64
N MET A 43 -4.49 10.03 4.68
CA MET A 43 -4.72 8.59 4.74
C MET A 43 -3.60 7.87 5.49
N PRO A 44 -3.82 6.63 5.93
CA PRO A 44 -2.75 5.79 6.46
C PRO A 44 -1.67 5.52 5.40
N VAL A 45 -0.40 5.50 5.80
CA VAL A 45 0.73 5.19 4.90
C VAL A 45 0.94 3.68 4.76
N VAL A 46 0.81 2.95 5.86
CA VAL A 46 0.92 1.49 5.93
C VAL A 46 0.00 0.98 7.05
N PRO A 47 -0.43 -0.30 7.01
CA PRO A 47 -1.32 -0.85 8.04
C PRO A 47 -0.61 -1.18 9.35
N TRP A 48 0.73 -1.13 9.40
CA TRP A 48 1.53 -1.67 10.51
C TRP A 48 2.68 -0.74 10.89
N VAL A 49 3.20 -0.94 12.10
CA VAL A 49 4.46 -0.34 12.53
C VAL A 49 5.65 -0.90 11.74
N GLY A 50 6.77 -0.17 11.76
CA GLY A 50 7.98 -0.58 11.04
C GLY A 50 8.49 -1.96 11.47
N TYR A 51 8.91 -2.77 10.50
CA TYR A 51 9.49 -4.08 10.76
C TYR A 51 10.87 -3.97 11.43
N LYS A 52 11.26 -5.05 12.12
CA LYS A 52 12.66 -5.24 12.50
C LYS A 52 13.56 -5.13 11.24
N PRO A 53 14.78 -4.56 11.37
CA PRO A 53 15.71 -4.44 10.25
C PRO A 53 15.89 -5.78 9.52
N TRP A 54 16.02 -5.73 8.19
CA TRP A 54 16.18 -6.90 7.31
C TRP A 54 15.02 -7.90 7.26
N THR A 55 13.91 -7.66 7.96
CA THR A 55 12.75 -8.54 7.87
C THR A 55 11.91 -8.27 6.61
N TRP A 56 11.88 -7.02 6.15
CA TRP A 56 11.08 -6.58 5.00
C TRP A 56 11.44 -7.30 3.69
N VAL A 57 12.69 -7.71 3.48
CA VAL A 57 13.13 -8.41 2.24
C VAL A 57 12.52 -9.80 2.12
N LYS A 58 12.16 -10.42 3.24
CA LYS A 58 11.51 -11.73 3.32
C LYS A 58 9.98 -11.62 3.28
N SER A 59 9.45 -10.41 3.41
CA SER A 59 8.00 -10.16 3.46
C SER A 59 7.35 -10.27 2.08
N SER A 60 6.07 -10.63 2.06
CA SER A 60 5.20 -10.29 0.94
C SER A 60 4.85 -8.80 1.07
N GLN A 61 5.58 -7.95 0.37
CA GLN A 61 5.45 -6.49 0.47
C GLN A 61 4.02 -6.05 0.17
N TYR A 62 3.34 -5.46 1.15
CA TYR A 62 2.05 -4.83 0.94
C TYR A 62 2.24 -3.34 0.67
N VAL A 63 1.95 -2.93 -0.56
CA VAL A 63 2.11 -1.54 -1.04
C VAL A 63 0.77 -0.88 -1.36
N GLY A 64 -0.37 -1.50 -1.03
CA GLY A 64 -1.68 -1.05 -1.49
C GLY A 64 -2.07 0.38 -1.08
N TYR A 65 -1.54 0.89 0.03
CA TYR A 65 -1.76 2.28 0.46
C TYR A 65 -0.96 3.31 -0.34
N THR A 66 0.16 2.92 -0.95
CA THR A 66 1.11 3.87 -1.56
C THR A 66 1.32 3.66 -3.06
N SER A 67 1.17 2.43 -3.58
CA SER A 67 1.40 2.14 -4.99
C SER A 67 0.47 2.87 -5.93
N ILE A 68 -0.75 3.19 -5.46
CA ILE A 68 -1.72 3.95 -6.23
C ILE A 68 -1.20 5.34 -6.61
N TRP A 69 -0.47 6.02 -5.70
CA TRP A 69 0.07 7.35 -5.95
C TRP A 69 1.20 7.36 -6.97
N ASN A 70 1.97 6.26 -7.05
CA ASN A 70 2.93 6.06 -8.14
C ASN A 70 2.23 5.72 -9.46
N LEU A 71 1.11 4.99 -9.42
CA LEU A 71 0.35 4.62 -10.61
C LEU A 71 -0.27 5.86 -11.28
N VAL A 72 -0.83 6.78 -10.48
CA VAL A 72 -1.45 8.02 -10.99
C VAL A 72 -0.49 9.20 -11.08
N ASP A 73 0.78 9.01 -10.69
CA ASP A 73 1.84 10.02 -10.72
C ASP A 73 1.53 11.30 -9.92
N TRP A 74 0.98 11.15 -8.71
CA TRP A 74 0.62 12.28 -7.85
C TRP A 74 1.61 12.48 -6.71
N ALA A 75 1.76 13.73 -6.28
CA ALA A 75 2.60 14.07 -5.13
C ALA A 75 2.04 13.46 -3.83
N ALA A 76 2.89 12.74 -3.10
CA ALA A 76 2.55 12.15 -1.81
C ALA A 76 3.65 12.44 -0.78
N LEU A 77 3.25 12.69 0.47
CA LEU A 77 4.14 12.95 1.60
C LEU A 77 3.78 12.07 2.78
N ALA A 78 4.77 11.41 3.38
CA ALA A 78 4.62 10.69 4.64
C ALA A 78 5.19 11.52 5.78
N LEU A 79 4.38 11.76 6.82
CA LEU A 79 4.76 12.50 8.02
C LEU A 79 4.72 11.58 9.25
N PRO A 80 5.75 11.58 10.12
CA PRO A 80 5.67 10.90 11.40
C PRO A 80 4.74 11.67 12.33
N VAL A 81 3.62 11.06 12.74
CA VAL A 81 2.59 11.71 13.57
C VAL A 81 2.52 11.17 14.99
N THR A 82 2.94 9.93 15.23
CA THR A 82 2.93 9.29 16.55
C THR A 82 3.87 8.07 16.59
N THR A 83 4.09 7.54 17.78
CA THR A 83 4.72 6.23 18.01
C THR A 83 3.70 5.25 18.59
N ALA A 84 3.92 3.95 18.36
CA ALA A 84 3.15 2.89 19.01
C ALA A 84 3.57 2.76 20.49
N SER A 85 2.62 2.39 21.36
CA SER A 85 2.85 2.37 22.81
C SER A 85 2.16 1.17 23.44
N ARG A 86 2.95 0.23 23.93
CA ARG A 86 2.42 -0.98 24.59
C ARG A 86 1.51 -0.67 25.78
N GLU A 87 1.78 0.41 26.50
CA GLU A 87 0.93 0.88 27.60
C GLU A 87 -0.47 1.29 27.11
N LYS A 88 -0.55 1.96 25.96
CA LYS A 88 -1.82 2.39 25.34
C LYS A 88 -2.51 1.25 24.60
N ASP A 89 -1.73 0.37 23.96
CA ASP A 89 -2.21 -0.70 23.08
C ASP A 89 -2.63 -1.97 23.85
N GLY A 90 -2.09 -2.16 25.08
CA GLY A 90 -2.38 -3.31 25.93
C GLY A 90 -2.04 -4.66 25.29
N ASP A 91 -2.80 -5.70 25.63
CA ASP A 91 -2.66 -7.05 25.05
C ASP A 91 -3.40 -7.21 23.70
N GLY A 92 -3.83 -6.11 23.10
CA GLY A 92 -4.67 -6.10 21.91
C GLY A 92 -6.14 -6.45 22.17
N THR A 93 -7.00 -6.08 21.22
CA THR A 93 -8.46 -6.30 21.30
C THR A 93 -8.83 -7.78 21.08
N ALA A 94 -10.01 -8.20 21.52
CA ALA A 94 -10.51 -9.55 21.25
C ALA A 94 -10.57 -9.84 19.74
N GLY A 95 -10.93 -8.85 18.92
CA GLY A 95 -10.91 -8.94 17.47
C GLY A 95 -9.51 -9.13 16.91
N TRP A 96 -8.50 -8.46 17.46
CA TRP A 96 -7.09 -8.66 17.06
C TRP A 96 -6.60 -10.07 17.39
N LYS A 97 -6.92 -10.59 18.58
CA LYS A 97 -6.55 -11.95 18.99
C LYS A 97 -7.19 -13.01 18.08
N ALA A 98 -8.43 -12.78 17.65
CA ALA A 98 -9.15 -13.65 16.74
C ALA A 98 -8.85 -13.39 15.24
N HIS A 99 -8.01 -12.39 14.91
CA HIS A 99 -7.76 -12.00 13.52
C HIS A 99 -7.19 -13.15 12.71
N GLN A 100 -7.84 -13.49 11.61
CA GLN A 100 -7.36 -14.47 10.65
C GLN A 100 -6.69 -13.74 9.48
N PRO A 101 -5.42 -14.07 9.15
CA PRO A 101 -4.74 -13.46 8.03
C PRO A 101 -5.54 -13.58 6.73
N ARG A 102 -5.70 -12.46 6.03
CA ARG A 102 -6.45 -12.38 4.76
C ARG A 102 -5.62 -12.83 3.55
N ASN A 103 -4.29 -12.70 3.64
CA ASN A 103 -3.34 -13.07 2.61
C ASN A 103 -1.94 -13.25 3.22
N LYS A 104 -0.97 -13.69 2.40
CA LYS A 104 0.42 -13.93 2.84
C LYS A 104 1.12 -12.70 3.40
N ALA A 105 0.78 -11.50 2.93
CA ALA A 105 1.33 -10.26 3.47
C ALA A 105 0.78 -10.01 4.87
N ASP A 106 -0.55 -10.07 5.02
CA ASP A 106 -1.25 -9.92 6.30
C ASP A 106 -0.75 -10.94 7.35
N GLU A 107 -0.52 -12.18 6.93
CA GLU A 107 0.04 -13.26 7.77
C GLU A 107 1.46 -12.92 8.24
N PHE A 108 2.33 -12.55 7.30
CA PHE A 108 3.69 -12.15 7.61
C PHE A 108 3.71 -10.98 8.60
N ASN A 109 2.86 -9.97 8.37
CA ASN A 109 2.83 -8.77 9.19
C ASN A 109 2.31 -9.06 10.60
N LYS A 110 1.30 -9.92 10.74
CA LYS A 110 0.80 -10.37 12.05
C LYS A 110 1.91 -11.00 12.90
N SER A 111 2.74 -11.86 12.31
CA SER A 111 3.87 -12.50 13.02
C SER A 111 4.98 -11.54 13.45
N GLN A 112 4.96 -10.28 13.01
CA GLN A 112 5.94 -9.27 13.46
C GLN A 112 5.52 -8.53 14.73
N CYS A 113 4.27 -8.70 15.17
CA CYS A 113 3.68 -8.03 16.32
C CYS A 113 3.75 -8.87 17.62
N GLU A 114 4.42 -10.03 17.57
CA GLU A 114 4.76 -10.89 18.73
C GLU A 114 6.11 -10.50 19.33
#